data_AF-A0A2C1JY00-F1
#
_entry.id   AF-A0A2C1JY00-F1
#
_cell.length_a   1.000
_cell.length_b   1.000
_cell.length_c   1.000
_cell.angle_alpha   90.00
_cell.angle_beta   90.00
_cell.angle_gamma   90.00
#
_symmetry.space_group_name_H-M   'P 1'
#
loop_
_entity.id
_entity.type
_entity.pdbx_description
1 polymer ?
#
loop_
_entity_poly.entity_id
_entity_poly.type
_entity_poly.pdbx_seq_one_letter_code
_entity_poly.pdbx_strand_id
1 'polypeptide(L)' 'MTDHKQIIERLKQQNMNPDLPESQRAANEHRITWLEILHREKPSKTKTVYYDAVQQRLAHGYSVSPASLLHD' A
#
# COMPACT_ATOMS: atom_id res chain seq x y z
N MET A 1 3.37 -14.45 19.87
CA MET A 1 4.13 -13.85 18.74
C MET A 1 4.62 -12.49 19.19
N THR A 2 5.90 -12.18 19.01
CA THR A 2 6.49 -10.90 19.43
C THR A 2 5.99 -9.78 18.52
N ASP A 3 5.48 -8.69 19.09
CA ASP A 3 4.99 -7.54 18.31
C ASP A 3 6.17 -6.78 17.70
N HIS A 4 6.09 -6.42 16.41
CA HIS A 4 7.11 -5.65 15.69
C HIS A 4 7.47 -4.33 16.41
N LYS A 5 6.51 -3.71 17.10
CA LYS A 5 6.75 -2.50 17.92
C LYS A 5 7.75 -2.75 19.04
N GLN A 6 7.64 -3.89 19.72
CA GLN A 6 8.56 -4.28 20.80
C GLN A 6 9.97 -4.58 20.26
N ILE A 7 10.07 -5.13 19.05
CA ILE A 7 11.36 -5.38 18.39
C ILE A 7 12.03 -4.05 18.02
N ILE A 8 11.28 -3.11 17.43
CA ILE A 8 11.79 -1.77 17.09
C ILE A 8 12.28 -1.05 18.35
N GLU A 9 11.53 -1.12 19.45
CA GLU A 9 11.90 -0.47 20.72
C GLU A 9 13.21 -1.02 21.30
N ARG A 10 13.39 -2.35 21.29
CA ARG A 10 14.65 -2.98 21.70
C ARG A 10 15.83 -2.56 20.83
N LEU A 11 15.65 -2.49 19.52
CA LEU A 11 16.70 -2.05 18.59
C LEU A 11 17.09 -0.57 18.85
N LYS A 12 16.11 0.29 19.15
CA LYS A 12 16.36 1.68 19.55
C LYS A 12 17.14 1.77 20.86
N GLN A 13 16.77 0.98 21.87
CA GLN A 13 17.49 0.91 23.14
C GLN A 13 18.93 0.42 22.95
N GLN A 14 19.17 -0.57 22.09
CA GLN A 14 20.52 -1.03 21.76
C GLN A 14 21.36 0.06 21.10
N ASN A 15 20.76 0.87 20.23
CA ASN A 15 21.44 2.01 19.58
C ASN A 15 21.79 3.14 20.54
N MET A 16 21.15 3.23 21.71
CA MET A 16 21.54 4.21 22.75
C MET A 16 22.83 3.84 23.48
N ASN A 17 23.33 2.61 23.31
CA ASN A 17 24.61 2.23 23.88
C ASN A 17 25.76 3.00 23.18
N PRO A 18 26.53 3.84 23.90
CA PRO A 18 27.63 4.59 23.32
C PRO A 18 28.76 3.70 22.79
N ASP A 19 28.93 2.50 23.36
CA ASP A 19 29.98 1.55 22.96
C ASP A 19 29.58 0.68 21.76
N LEU A 20 28.37 0.87 21.21
CA LEU A 20 27.92 0.09 20.07
C LEU A 20 28.70 0.48 18.80
N PRO A 21 29.29 -0.49 18.07
CA PRO A 21 29.95 -0.21 16.80
C PRO A 21 29.01 0.46 15.80
N GLU A 22 29.53 1.40 15.02
CA GLU A 22 28.76 2.13 14.01
C GLU A 22 28.11 1.19 12.98
N SER A 23 28.82 0.13 12.57
CA SER A 23 28.28 -0.90 11.67
C SER A 23 27.04 -1.60 12.24
N GLN A 24 27.04 -1.86 13.55
CA GLN A 24 25.91 -2.48 14.23
C GLN A 24 24.74 -1.50 14.38
N ARG A 25 25.03 -0.22 14.65
CA ARG A 25 24.01 0.85 14.68
C ARG A 25 23.31 1.00 13.34
N ALA A 26 24.07 1.07 12.25
CA ALA A 26 23.54 1.13 10.88
C ALA A 26 22.69 -0.11 10.54
N ALA A 27 23.16 -1.30 10.92
CA ALA A 27 22.40 -2.53 10.71
C ALA A 27 21.08 -2.55 11.50
N ASN A 28 21.06 -2.00 12.71
CA ASN A 28 19.85 -1.86 13.52
C ASN A 28 18.87 -0.84 12.90
N GLU A 29 19.36 0.29 12.42
CA GLU A 29 18.55 1.29 11.70
C GLU A 29 17.89 0.68 10.46
N HIS A 30 18.66 -0.05 9.64
CA HIS A 30 18.12 -0.75 8.47
C HIS A 30 17.01 -1.74 8.83
N ARG A 31 17.18 -2.49 9.94
CA ARG A 31 16.14 -3.42 10.42
C ARG A 31 14.88 -2.69 10.86
N ILE A 32 15.01 -1.56 11.55
CA ILE A 32 13.87 -0.72 11.96
C ILE A 32 13.10 -0.26 10.72
N THR A 33 13.78 0.31 9.72
CA THR A 33 13.14 0.77 8.48
C THR A 33 12.41 -0.37 7.76
N TRP A 34 13.02 -1.55 7.68
CA TRP A 34 12.37 -2.72 7.08
C TRP A 34 11.10 -3.13 7.83
N LEU A 35 11.16 -3.18 9.16
CA LEU A 35 10.01 -3.54 9.98
C LEU A 35 8.85 -2.54 9.81
N GLU A 36 9.16 -1.25 9.75
CA GLU A 36 8.17 -0.19 9.50
C GLU A 36 7.54 -0.32 8.11
N ILE A 37 8.33 -0.59 7.07
CA ILE A 37 7.82 -0.78 5.69
C ILE A 37 6.92 -2.01 5.60
N LEU A 38 7.32 -3.12 6.23
CA LEU A 38 6.57 -4.39 6.16
C LEU A 38 5.22 -4.30 6.88
N HIS A 39 5.16 -3.56 7.99
CA HIS A 39 3.96 -3.45 8.83
C HIS A 39 3.18 -2.16 8.60
N ARG A 40 3.57 -1.35 7.60
CA ARG A 40 2.82 -0.15 7.23
C ARG A 40 1.39 -0.54 6.86
N GLU A 41 0.44 0.32 7.24
CA GLU A 41 -0.93 0.16 6.77
C GLU A 41 -0.95 0.22 5.25
N LYS A 42 -1.45 -0.85 4.63
CA LYS A 42 -1.64 -0.85 3.19
C LYS A 42 -2.82 0.08 2.90
N PRO A 43 -2.70 0.99 1.91
CA PRO A 43 -3.85 1.76 1.50
C PRO A 43 -4.99 0.80 1.16
N SER A 44 -6.20 1.13 1.60
CA SER A 44 -7.38 0.39 1.19
C SER A 44 -7.39 0.37 -0.34
N LYS A 45 -7.51 -0.82 -0.93
CA LYS A 45 -7.63 -0.93 -2.38
C LYS A 45 -8.87 -0.15 -2.77
N THR A 46 -8.72 1.04 -3.35
CA THR A 46 -9.80 1.64 -4.11
C THR A 46 -10.18 0.59 -5.14
N LYS A 47 -11.43 0.14 -5.14
CA LYS A 47 -11.91 -0.76 -6.19
C LYS A 47 -11.88 0.05 -7.48
N THR A 48 -10.76 0.03 -8.19
CA THR A 48 -10.67 0.57 -9.53
C THR A 48 -11.52 -0.37 -10.38
N VAL A 49 -12.76 0.02 -10.62
CA VAL A 49 -13.62 -0.66 -11.59
C VAL A 49 -13.03 -0.30 -12.94
N TYR A 50 -12.27 -1.22 -13.52
CA TYR A 50 -11.87 -1.12 -14.91
C TYR A 50 -13.11 -1.43 -15.74
N TYR A 51 -13.79 -0.39 -16.20
CA TYR A 51 -14.76 -0.55 -17.25
C TYR A 51 -14.00 -0.81 -18.55
N ASP A 52 -14.32 -1.90 -19.25
CA ASP A 52 -13.98 -2.00 -20.67
C ASP A 52 -14.65 -0.83 -21.41
N ALA A 53 -14.11 -0.40 -22.55
CA ALA A 53 -14.62 0.70 -23.36
C ALA A 53 -16.13 0.57 -23.65
N VAL A 54 -16.61 -0.67 -23.80
CA VAL A 54 -18.04 -0.97 -23.94
C VAL A 54 -18.82 -0.68 -22.65
N GLN A 55 -18.32 -1.14 -21.49
CA GLN A 55 -18.98 -0.89 -20.20
C GLN A 55 -18.95 0.59 -19.81
N GLN A 56 -17.89 1.32 -20.15
CA GLN A 56 -17.79 2.75 -19.91
C GLN A 56 -18.84 3.52 -20.73
N ARG A 57 -19.04 3.14 -22.00
CA ARG A 57 -20.08 3.73 -22.86
C ARG A 57 -21.49 3.43 -22.37
N LEU A 58 -21.76 2.22 -21.88
CA LEU A 58 -23.05 1.83 -21.30
C LEU A 58 -23.33 2.55 -19.98
N ALA A 59 -22.33 2.73 -19.12
CA ALA A 59 -22.46 3.42 -17.83
C ALA A 59 -22.81 4.91 -17.98
N HIS A 60 -22.45 5.54 -19.11
CA HIS A 60 -22.75 6.95 -19.40
C HIS A 60 -24.05 7.18 -20.18
N GLY A 61 -24.97 6.20 -20.20
CA GLY A 61 -26.35 6.42 -20.63
C GLY A 61 -26.61 6.31 -22.14
N TYR A 62 -25.66 5.80 -22.93
CA TYR A 62 -25.92 5.48 -24.34
C TYR A 62 -26.66 4.14 -24.46
N SER A 63 -27.99 4.22 -24.47
CA SER A 63 -28.86 3.14 -24.93
C SER A 63 -28.85 3.14 -26.47
N VAL A 64 -28.03 2.30 -27.10
CA VAL A 64 -28.24 1.96 -28.51
C VAL A 64 -29.32 0.88 -28.56
N SER A 65 -30.56 1.31 -28.35
CA SER A 65 -31.73 0.50 -28.68
C SER A 65 -31.86 0.49 -30.21
N PRO A 66 -32.08 -0.66 -30.87
CA PRO A 66 -32.29 -0.71 -32.32
C PRO A 66 -33.40 0.24 -32.82
N ALA A 67 -34.32 0.63 -31.95
CA ALA A 67 -35.37 1.60 -32.26
C ALA A 67 -34.84 3.01 -32.55
N SER A 68 -33.67 3.39 -32.04
CA SER A 68 -33.09 4.73 -32.28
C SER A 68 -32.45 4.88 -33.67
N LEU A 69 -32.34 3.79 -34.44
CA LEU A 69 -31.81 3.78 -35.82
C LEU A 69 -32.94 3.82 -36.87
N LEU A 70 -34.21 3.81 -36.44
CA LEU A 70 -35.37 3.69 -37.33
C LEU A 70 -36.18 5.00 -37.45
N HIS A 71 -35.71 6.10 -36.88
CA HIS A 71 -36.35 7.41 -36.98
C HIS A 71 -35.35 8.45 -37.50
N ASP A 72 -35.40 8.66 -38.81
CA ASP A 72 -34.92 9.85 -39.52
C ASP A 72 -36.10 10.80 -39.78
#